data_AF-A0A7V8BLR0-F1
#
_entry.id   AF-A0A7V8BLR0-F1
#
_cell.length_a   1.000
_cell.length_b   1.000
_cell.length_c   1.000
_cell.angle_alpha   90.00
_cell.angle_beta   90.00
_cell.angle_gamma   90.00
#
_symmetry.space_group_name_H-M   'P 1'
#
loop_
_entity.id
_entity.type
_entity.pdbx_description
1 polymer ?
#
loop_
_entity_poly.entity_id
_entity_poly.type
_entity_poly.pdbx_seq_one_letter_code
_entity_poly.pdbx_strand_id
1 'polypeptide(L)'
;GKEGSEALQRYCESLSDDVVTLIHLPRLDRQQLNSAWFAALDAAGVTVRVEAVARQALPQWIARRLAAQGQRVEDGDAGAQTLAFFADRVEGNLLAAHQELQKIALLYAPGVLSFEQIESAVLNVARYDVFKFTEAVLAGQTARVLRMLDGLRAEGEAAVLVHWTLAEDIRALKRSKDAIAQGKPMPVALREARAWGTKERLFERLVPQLADHTLAHWLEAASICDGLIKGLKHPHWPLDPWDGLKRLALLVTQHTAAPKPARPLRLALQASF
;
A
#
# COMPACT_ATOMS: atom_id res chain seq x y z
N GLY A 1 -35.94 28.04 -6.68
CA GLY A 1 -36.92 28.75 -7.51
C GLY A 1 -36.99 30.22 -7.11
N LYS A 2 -37.79 31.03 -7.81
CA LYS A 2 -37.87 32.50 -7.59
C LYS A 2 -38.27 32.87 -6.16
N GLU A 3 -39.29 32.21 -5.61
CA GLU A 3 -39.76 32.46 -4.23
C GLU A 3 -38.68 32.19 -3.18
N GLY A 4 -37.91 31.10 -3.33
CA GLY A 4 -36.79 30.79 -2.43
C GLY A 4 -35.66 31.82 -2.52
N SER A 5 -35.41 32.37 -3.71
CA SER A 5 -34.42 33.43 -3.91
C SER A 5 -34.81 34.72 -3.19
N GLU A 6 -36.09 35.12 -3.27
CA GLU A 6 -36.62 36.31 -2.59
C GLU A 6 -36.71 36.12 -1.07
N ALA A 7 -37.00 34.90 -0.60
CA ALA A 7 -36.99 34.59 0.82
C ALA A 7 -35.59 34.70 1.44
N LEU A 8 -34.56 34.18 0.77
CA LEU A 8 -33.17 34.28 1.24
C LEU A 8 -32.68 35.73 1.28
N GLN A 9 -33.05 36.56 0.30
CA GLN A 9 -32.71 37.98 0.30
C GLN A 9 -33.32 38.73 1.49
N ARG A 10 -34.63 38.56 1.72
CA ARG A 10 -35.31 39.17 2.89
C ARG A 10 -34.75 38.68 4.22
N TYR A 11 -34.33 37.41 4.27
CA TYR A 11 -33.68 36.86 5.45
C TYR A 11 -32.35 37.56 5.74
N CYS A 12 -31.51 37.81 4.72
CA CYS A 12 -30.26 38.56 4.89
C CYS A 12 -30.47 39.99 5.39
N GLU A 13 -31.58 40.63 5.04
CA GLU A 13 -31.93 41.99 5.48
C GLU A 13 -32.34 42.07 6.96
N SER A 14 -32.65 40.93 7.59
CA SER A 14 -33.21 40.84 8.94
C SER A 14 -32.45 39.87 9.86
N LEU A 15 -31.15 39.71 9.61
CA LEU A 15 -30.28 38.86 10.44
C LEU A 15 -30.22 39.39 11.89
N SER A 16 -30.28 38.46 12.83
CA SER A 16 -30.16 38.73 14.27
C SER A 16 -28.75 38.37 14.73
N ASP A 17 -28.18 39.20 15.61
CA ASP A 17 -26.85 38.95 16.20
C ASP A 17 -26.83 37.73 17.14
N ASP A 18 -28.01 37.27 17.59
CA ASP A 18 -28.15 36.11 18.49
C ASP A 18 -28.28 34.77 17.74
N VAL A 19 -28.36 34.79 16.41
CA VAL A 19 -28.62 33.61 15.58
C VAL A 19 -27.51 33.41 14.54
N VAL A 20 -26.79 32.30 14.66
CA VAL A 20 -25.83 31.87 13.63
C VAL A 20 -26.51 30.96 12.62
N THR A 21 -26.58 31.41 11.38
CA THR A 21 -27.18 30.62 10.28
C THR A 21 -26.11 30.00 9.39
N LEU A 22 -26.13 28.67 9.33
CA LEU A 22 -25.27 27.88 8.45
C LEU A 22 -26.07 27.39 7.25
N ILE A 23 -25.62 27.76 6.05
CA ILE A 23 -26.23 27.31 4.79
C ILE A 23 -25.26 26.36 4.10
N HIS A 24 -25.67 25.10 3.98
CA HIS A 24 -24.91 24.08 3.27
C HIS A 24 -25.49 23.86 1.87
N LEU A 25 -24.69 24.14 0.85
CA LEU A 25 -25.08 24.06 -0.55
C LEU A 25 -24.24 23.02 -1.28
N PRO A 26 -24.81 22.33 -2.29
CA PRO A 26 -23.99 21.59 -3.25
C PRO A 26 -23.11 22.56 -4.05
N ARG A 27 -22.21 22.01 -4.88
CA ARG A 27 -21.41 22.85 -5.78
C ARG A 27 -22.34 23.68 -6.67
N LEU A 28 -22.17 24.99 -6.60
CA LEU A 28 -22.90 25.93 -7.44
C LEU A 28 -22.18 26.10 -8.79
N ASP A 29 -22.97 26.21 -9.85
CA ASP A 29 -22.48 26.64 -11.15
C ASP A 29 -22.28 28.17 -11.21
N ARG A 30 -21.72 28.66 -12.32
CA ARG A 30 -21.43 30.08 -12.50
C ARG A 30 -22.69 30.95 -12.54
N GLN A 31 -23.81 30.43 -13.04
CA GLN A 31 -25.07 31.17 -13.09
C GLN A 31 -25.64 31.33 -11.68
N GLN A 32 -25.57 30.28 -10.86
CA GLN A 32 -26.00 30.28 -9.47
C GLN A 32 -25.11 31.18 -8.60
N LEU A 33 -23.79 31.16 -8.79
CA LEU A 33 -22.86 32.08 -8.11
C LEU A 33 -23.14 33.55 -8.43
N ASN A 34 -23.65 33.85 -9.62
CA ASN A 34 -23.99 35.22 -10.04
C ASN A 34 -25.45 35.61 -9.73
N SER A 35 -26.21 34.73 -9.07
CA SER A 35 -27.61 34.98 -8.78
C SER A 35 -27.79 35.93 -7.59
N ALA A 36 -28.91 36.67 -7.56
CA ALA A 36 -29.19 37.65 -6.52
C ALA A 36 -29.24 37.04 -5.10
N TRP A 37 -29.75 35.82 -4.94
CA TRP A 37 -29.81 35.18 -3.63
C TRP A 37 -28.43 34.78 -3.11
N PHE A 38 -27.52 34.32 -3.99
CA PHE A 38 -26.17 33.96 -3.55
C PHE A 38 -25.37 35.23 -3.22
N ALA A 39 -25.50 36.28 -4.03
CA ALA A 39 -24.85 37.56 -3.77
C ALA A 39 -25.30 38.18 -2.43
N ALA A 40 -26.59 38.06 -2.08
CA ALA A 40 -27.10 38.52 -0.79
C ALA A 40 -26.53 37.72 0.40
N LEU A 41 -26.36 36.40 0.26
CA LEU A 41 -25.73 35.56 1.27
C LEU A 41 -24.23 35.87 1.44
N ASP A 42 -23.52 36.02 0.33
CA ASP A 42 -22.08 36.31 0.30
C ASP A 42 -21.78 37.71 0.90
N ALA A 43 -22.68 38.67 0.68
CA ALA A 43 -22.56 40.01 1.26
C ALA A 43 -22.88 40.04 2.77
N ALA A 44 -23.75 39.16 3.24
CA ALA A 44 -24.22 39.14 4.63
C ALA A 44 -23.36 38.26 5.57
N GLY A 45 -22.42 37.46 5.05
CA GLY A 45 -21.67 36.51 5.86
C GLY A 45 -20.36 36.04 5.24
N VAL A 46 -19.83 34.93 5.75
CA VAL A 46 -18.58 34.33 5.27
C VAL A 46 -18.88 33.13 4.39
N THR A 47 -18.43 33.18 3.14
CA THR A 47 -18.52 32.05 2.21
C THR A 47 -17.25 31.20 2.28
N VAL A 48 -17.40 29.91 2.60
CA VAL A 48 -16.33 28.92 2.55
C VAL A 48 -16.56 27.96 1.40
N ARG A 49 -15.66 27.98 0.41
CA ARG A 49 -15.69 27.04 -0.72
C ARG A 49 -14.91 25.78 -0.39
N VAL A 50 -15.61 24.64 -0.36
CA VAL A 50 -15.01 23.33 -0.17
C VAL A 50 -14.91 22.62 -1.52
N GLU A 51 -13.75 22.71 -2.15
CA GLU A 51 -13.51 22.06 -3.44
C GLU A 51 -12.98 20.63 -3.26
N ALA A 52 -13.39 19.73 -4.15
CA ALA A 52 -12.87 18.38 -4.18
C ALA A 52 -11.37 18.39 -4.53
N VAL A 53 -10.57 17.67 -3.76
CA VAL A 53 -9.15 17.50 -4.06
C VAL A 53 -9.02 16.48 -5.19
N ALA A 54 -8.52 16.92 -6.35
CA ALA A 54 -8.24 16.01 -7.46
C ALA A 54 -7.17 14.99 -7.06
N ARG A 55 -7.26 13.76 -7.59
CA ARG A 55 -6.32 12.67 -7.27
C ARG A 55 -4.84 13.07 -7.43
N GLN A 56 -4.54 13.85 -8.47
CA GLN A 56 -3.19 14.35 -8.76
C GLN A 56 -2.66 15.32 -7.71
N ALA A 57 -3.55 16.06 -7.02
CA ALA A 57 -3.21 17.00 -5.96
C ALA A 57 -3.14 16.33 -4.58
N LEU A 58 -3.55 15.07 -4.47
CA LEU A 58 -3.64 14.36 -3.19
C LEU A 58 -2.29 14.19 -2.48
N PRO A 59 -1.17 13.84 -3.16
CA PRO A 59 0.14 13.78 -2.49
C PRO A 59 0.52 15.11 -1.82
N GLN A 60 0.30 16.23 -2.52
CA GLN A 60 0.59 17.56 -1.99
C GLN A 60 -0.36 17.94 -0.84
N TRP A 61 -1.63 17.53 -0.91
CA TRP A 61 -2.59 17.71 0.17
C TRP A 61 -2.17 16.98 1.43
N ILE A 62 -1.71 15.73 1.31
CA ILE A 62 -1.18 14.92 2.42
C ILE A 62 0.04 15.60 3.03
N ALA A 63 0.98 16.07 2.20
CA ALA A 63 2.18 16.77 2.66
C ALA A 63 1.86 18.00 3.51
N ARG A 64 0.87 18.82 3.08
CA ARG A 64 0.42 19.99 3.85
C ARG A 64 -0.19 19.62 5.19
N ARG A 65 -0.93 18.50 5.25
CA ARG A 65 -1.54 18.02 6.49
C ARG A 65 -0.51 17.47 7.46
N LEU A 66 0.48 16.72 6.99
CA LEU A 66 1.63 16.30 7.79
C LEU A 66 2.35 17.53 8.38
N ALA A 67 2.61 18.55 7.56
CA ALA A 67 3.27 19.78 8.02
C ALA A 67 2.47 20.50 9.11
N ALA A 68 1.13 20.55 8.99
CA ALA A 68 0.27 21.16 9.98
C ALA A 68 0.31 20.48 11.36
N GLN A 69 0.69 19.19 11.42
CA GLN A 69 0.91 18.44 12.67
C GLN A 69 2.41 18.33 13.05
N GLY A 70 3.28 19.16 12.45
CA GLY A 70 4.71 19.19 12.76
C GLY A 70 5.51 18.02 12.20
N GLN A 71 4.94 17.26 11.26
CA GLN A 71 5.59 16.12 10.63
C GLN A 71 5.87 16.40 9.15
N ARG A 72 6.86 15.71 8.56
CA ARG A 72 7.15 15.77 7.13
C ARG A 72 7.72 14.44 6.64
N VAL A 73 7.74 14.22 5.34
CA VAL A 73 8.51 13.11 4.74
C VAL A 73 9.93 13.58 4.42
N GLU A 74 10.81 12.66 3.99
CA GLU A 74 12.13 12.99 3.47
C GLU A 74 12.06 13.95 2.27
N ASP A 75 13.12 14.72 2.02
CA ASP A 75 13.17 15.63 0.87
C ASP A 75 13.49 14.88 -0.44
N GLY A 76 13.21 15.51 -1.59
CA GLY A 76 13.53 14.97 -2.91
C GLY A 76 12.62 13.82 -3.36
N ASP A 77 13.17 12.95 -4.22
CA ASP A 77 12.41 11.87 -4.88
C ASP A 77 11.84 10.85 -3.89
N ALA A 78 12.55 10.57 -2.79
CA ALA A 78 12.10 9.64 -1.75
C ALA A 78 10.81 10.11 -1.05
N GLY A 79 10.74 11.40 -0.71
CA GLY A 79 9.53 12.02 -0.16
C GLY A 79 8.36 12.01 -1.13
N ALA A 80 8.63 12.38 -2.39
CA ALA A 80 7.62 12.37 -3.44
C ALA A 80 7.01 10.97 -3.65
N GLN A 81 7.85 9.93 -3.63
CA GLN A 81 7.40 8.53 -3.69
C GLN A 81 6.58 8.13 -2.46
N THR A 82 7.00 8.53 -1.26
CA THR A 82 6.27 8.25 -0.02
C THR A 82 4.85 8.86 -0.02
N LEU A 83 4.73 10.11 -0.48
CA LEU A 83 3.43 10.78 -0.59
C LEU A 83 2.55 10.18 -1.69
N ALA A 84 3.16 9.75 -2.81
CA ALA A 84 2.45 9.04 -3.87
C ALA A 84 1.92 7.68 -3.37
N PHE A 85 2.74 6.92 -2.63
CA PHE A 85 2.32 5.67 -1.98
C PHE A 85 1.11 5.89 -1.07
N PHE A 86 1.17 6.89 -0.19
CA PHE A 86 0.06 7.22 0.71
C PHE A 86 -1.20 7.55 -0.12
N ALA A 87 -1.08 8.44 -1.10
CA ALA A 87 -2.19 8.84 -1.96
C ALA A 87 -2.84 7.66 -2.71
N ASP A 88 -2.05 6.73 -3.22
CA ASP A 88 -2.57 5.53 -3.89
C ASP A 88 -3.29 4.60 -2.91
N ARG A 89 -2.79 4.49 -1.67
CA ARG A 89 -3.37 3.56 -0.69
C ARG A 89 -4.72 4.00 -0.14
N VAL A 90 -4.99 5.30 -0.12
CA VAL A 90 -6.28 5.88 0.28
C VAL A 90 -7.25 6.03 -0.89
N GLU A 91 -6.82 5.75 -2.11
CA GLU A 91 -7.64 5.70 -3.34
C GLU A 91 -8.52 6.94 -3.57
N GLY A 92 -8.05 8.13 -3.16
CA GLY A 92 -8.82 9.38 -3.28
C GLY A 92 -9.87 9.62 -2.19
N ASN A 93 -9.98 8.73 -1.20
CA ASN A 93 -10.84 8.92 -0.05
C ASN A 93 -10.18 9.85 0.98
N LEU A 94 -10.58 11.13 0.96
CA LEU A 94 -10.04 12.15 1.87
C LEU A 94 -10.33 11.88 3.35
N LEU A 95 -11.44 11.21 3.66
CA LEU A 95 -11.76 10.82 5.04
C LEU A 95 -10.79 9.75 5.52
N ALA A 96 -10.56 8.71 4.71
CA ALA A 96 -9.56 7.69 5.02
C ALA A 96 -8.17 8.31 5.16
N ALA A 97 -7.77 9.19 4.23
CA ALA A 97 -6.50 9.91 4.34
C ALA A 97 -6.39 10.72 5.64
N HIS A 98 -7.46 11.39 6.06
CA HIS A 98 -7.49 12.13 7.31
C HIS A 98 -7.34 11.23 8.54
N GLN A 99 -8.03 10.09 8.57
CA GLN A 99 -7.92 9.11 9.65
C GLN A 99 -6.50 8.54 9.76
N GLU A 100 -5.87 8.23 8.62
CA GLU A 100 -4.49 7.77 8.58
C GLU A 100 -3.50 8.84 9.07
N LEU A 101 -3.71 10.12 8.69
CA LEU A 101 -2.92 11.25 9.21
C LEU A 101 -3.05 11.41 10.73
N GLN A 102 -4.27 11.31 11.27
CA GLN A 102 -4.52 11.37 12.72
C GLN A 102 -3.81 10.20 13.44
N LYS A 103 -3.87 9.00 12.88
CA LYS A 103 -3.17 7.84 13.43
C LYS A 103 -1.66 8.04 13.43
N ILE A 104 -1.08 8.55 12.34
CA ILE A 104 0.35 8.89 12.25
C ILE A 104 0.74 9.92 13.33
N ALA A 105 -0.10 10.93 13.58
CA ALA A 105 0.14 11.94 14.62
C ALA A 105 0.18 11.34 16.04
N LEU A 106 -0.55 10.25 16.28
CA LEU A 106 -0.57 9.53 17.56
C LEU A 106 0.60 8.55 17.70
N LEU A 107 1.03 7.94 16.60
CA LEU A 107 2.07 6.90 16.60
C LEU A 107 3.49 7.47 16.63
N TYR A 108 3.71 8.65 16.05
CA TYR A 108 5.04 9.21 15.86
C TYR A 108 5.14 10.67 16.31
N ALA A 109 6.27 11.05 16.91
CA ALA A 109 6.54 12.42 17.31
C ALA A 109 6.66 13.37 16.09
N PRO A 110 6.55 14.70 16.28
CA PRO A 110 6.88 15.68 15.25
C PRO A 110 8.29 15.46 14.68
N GLY A 111 8.48 15.57 13.36
CA GLY A 111 9.75 15.29 12.70
C GLY A 111 9.64 14.72 11.29
N VAL A 112 10.76 14.20 10.77
CA VAL A 112 10.79 13.51 9.47
C VAL A 112 10.34 12.06 9.68
N LEU A 113 9.34 11.63 8.91
CA LEU A 113 8.83 10.28 8.89
C LEU A 113 9.49 9.50 7.75
N SER A 114 9.95 8.29 8.06
CA SER A 114 10.47 7.38 7.04
C SER A 114 9.33 6.77 6.22
N PHE A 115 9.67 6.23 5.05
CA PHE A 115 8.72 5.49 4.23
C PHE A 115 8.05 4.36 5.01
N GLU A 116 8.83 3.59 5.78
CA GLU A 116 8.33 2.44 6.55
C GLU A 116 7.36 2.85 7.66
N GLN A 117 7.53 4.04 8.26
CA GLN A 117 6.60 4.57 9.25
C GLN A 117 5.26 4.94 8.63
N ILE A 118 5.29 5.62 7.47
CA ILE A 118 4.08 5.94 6.71
C ILE A 118 3.41 4.65 6.24
N GLU A 119 4.18 3.72 5.67
CA GLU A 119 3.69 2.42 5.22
C GLU A 119 3.02 1.65 6.36
N SER A 120 3.68 1.53 7.52
CA SER A 120 3.12 0.83 8.68
C SER A 120 1.84 1.46 9.20
N ALA A 121 1.73 2.79 9.15
CA ALA A 121 0.53 3.47 9.60
C ALA A 121 -0.60 3.29 8.59
N VAL A 122 -0.36 3.55 7.30
CA VAL A 122 -1.43 3.56 6.28
C VAL A 122 -1.93 2.13 5.95
N LEU A 123 -1.16 1.11 6.28
CA LEU A 123 -1.58 -0.29 6.15
C LEU A 123 -2.33 -0.76 7.41
N ASN A 124 -3.39 -1.55 7.22
CA ASN A 124 -4.02 -2.29 8.32
C ASN A 124 -2.95 -3.19 8.96
N VAL A 125 -2.82 -3.25 10.29
CA VAL A 125 -1.75 -4.00 11.00
C VAL A 125 -1.64 -5.43 10.47
N ALA A 126 -2.77 -6.10 10.33
CA ALA A 126 -2.95 -7.36 9.63
C ALA A 126 -2.27 -7.42 8.25
N ARG A 127 -2.59 -6.44 7.38
CA ARG A 127 -2.01 -6.34 6.04
C ARG A 127 -0.52 -6.07 6.10
N TYR A 128 -0.08 -5.22 7.01
CA TYR A 128 1.33 -4.90 7.20
C TYR A 128 2.14 -6.13 7.62
N ASP A 129 1.60 -6.96 8.51
CA ASP A 129 2.24 -8.21 8.90
C ASP A 129 2.28 -9.23 7.74
N VAL A 130 1.25 -9.24 6.89
CA VAL A 130 1.27 -10.02 5.63
C VAL A 130 2.33 -9.50 4.65
N PHE A 131 2.53 -8.18 4.50
CA PHE A 131 3.58 -7.62 3.65
C PHE A 131 4.97 -7.94 4.18
N LYS A 132 5.20 -7.77 5.49
CA LYS A 132 6.46 -8.19 6.13
C LYS A 132 6.72 -9.69 5.98
N PHE A 133 5.66 -10.50 5.96
CA PHE A 133 5.77 -11.94 5.70
C PHE A 133 6.29 -12.20 4.28
N THR A 134 5.74 -11.55 3.24
CA THR A 134 6.24 -11.77 1.88
C THR A 134 7.64 -11.21 1.67
N GLU A 135 8.00 -10.10 2.33
CA GLU A 135 9.39 -9.63 2.37
C GLU A 135 10.33 -10.65 3.00
N ALA A 136 9.94 -11.30 4.11
CA ALA A 136 10.73 -12.35 4.74
C ALA A 136 10.91 -13.57 3.81
N VAL A 137 9.88 -13.92 3.03
CA VAL A 137 9.93 -14.97 2.00
C VAL A 137 10.94 -14.61 0.92
N LEU A 138 10.86 -13.40 0.36
CA LEU A 138 11.77 -12.92 -0.68
C LEU A 138 13.20 -12.72 -0.16
N ALA A 139 13.35 -12.41 1.13
CA ALA A 139 14.64 -12.30 1.78
C ALA A 139 15.30 -13.66 2.06
N GLY A 140 14.58 -14.78 1.92
CA GLY A 140 15.10 -16.13 2.19
C GLY A 140 15.13 -16.50 3.69
N GLN A 141 14.38 -15.77 4.54
CA GLN A 141 14.45 -15.88 6.00
C GLN A 141 13.56 -17.01 6.54
N THR A 142 13.86 -18.26 6.19
CA THR A 142 13.02 -19.46 6.46
C THR A 142 12.45 -19.51 7.89
N ALA A 143 13.28 -19.36 8.93
CA ALA A 143 12.81 -19.41 10.32
C ALA A 143 11.81 -18.28 10.66
N ARG A 144 12.03 -17.08 10.10
CA ARG A 144 11.12 -15.95 10.28
C ARG A 144 9.81 -16.18 9.53
N VAL A 145 9.87 -16.67 8.29
CA VAL A 145 8.70 -17.00 7.47
C VAL A 145 7.76 -17.95 8.21
N LEU A 146 8.30 -19.04 8.78
CA LEU A 146 7.50 -20.02 9.52
C LEU A 146 6.83 -19.39 10.75
N ARG A 147 7.59 -18.63 11.56
CA ARG A 147 7.04 -17.94 12.74
C ARG A 147 5.94 -16.93 12.38
N MET A 148 6.15 -16.15 11.32
CA MET A 148 5.16 -15.17 10.87
C MET A 148 3.90 -15.83 10.34
N LEU A 149 4.03 -16.93 9.60
CA LEU A 149 2.88 -17.67 9.10
C LEU A 149 2.04 -18.28 10.24
N ASP A 150 2.70 -18.85 11.26
CA ASP A 150 1.99 -19.38 12.43
C ASP A 150 1.32 -18.24 13.24
N GLY A 151 1.96 -17.07 13.34
CA GLY A 151 1.38 -15.86 13.95
C GLY A 151 0.12 -15.35 13.23
N LEU A 152 0.21 -15.14 11.91
CA LEU A 152 -0.92 -14.73 11.08
C LEU A 152 -2.10 -15.71 11.19
N ARG A 153 -1.82 -17.03 11.26
CA ARG A 153 -2.85 -18.05 11.50
C ARG A 153 -3.49 -17.91 12.87
N ALA A 154 -2.69 -17.71 13.91
CA ALA A 154 -3.18 -17.59 15.29
C ALA A 154 -4.00 -16.31 15.52
N GLU A 155 -3.67 -15.23 14.81
CA GLU A 155 -4.39 -13.94 14.84
C GLU A 155 -5.72 -14.00 14.06
N GLY A 156 -6.00 -15.09 13.34
CA GLY A 156 -7.24 -15.27 12.59
C GLY A 156 -7.26 -14.56 11.25
N GLU A 157 -6.09 -14.25 10.68
CA GLU A 157 -6.01 -13.64 9.36
C GLU A 157 -6.62 -14.52 8.26
N ALA A 158 -7.14 -13.88 7.22
CA ALA A 158 -7.70 -14.63 6.09
C ALA A 158 -6.57 -15.25 5.25
N ALA A 159 -6.52 -16.58 5.16
CA ALA A 159 -5.56 -17.29 4.29
C ALA A 159 -5.58 -16.79 2.82
N VAL A 160 -6.75 -16.39 2.32
CA VAL A 160 -6.94 -15.77 1.00
C VAL A 160 -6.07 -14.51 0.85
N LEU A 161 -6.01 -13.66 1.88
CA LEU A 161 -5.22 -12.42 1.84
C LEU A 161 -3.72 -12.69 1.87
N VAL A 162 -3.28 -13.64 2.70
CA VAL A 162 -1.87 -14.06 2.79
C VAL A 162 -1.40 -14.60 1.44
N HIS A 163 -2.21 -15.48 0.85
CA HIS A 163 -1.94 -16.06 -0.47
C HIS A 163 -1.89 -15.01 -1.56
N TRP A 164 -2.92 -14.15 -1.63
CA TRP A 164 -3.02 -13.15 -2.68
C TRP A 164 -1.80 -12.23 -2.69
N THR A 165 -1.34 -11.79 -1.51
CA THR A 165 -0.15 -10.92 -1.39
C THR A 165 1.11 -11.61 -1.91
N LEU A 166 1.36 -12.87 -1.50
CA LEU A 166 2.53 -13.62 -1.99
C LEU A 166 2.43 -13.93 -3.49
N ALA A 167 1.25 -14.28 -3.98
CA ALA A 167 1.01 -14.54 -5.39
C ALA A 167 1.23 -13.28 -6.25
N GLU A 168 0.86 -12.11 -5.75
CA GLU A 168 1.10 -10.85 -6.46
C GLU A 168 2.59 -10.52 -6.53
N ASP A 169 3.36 -10.77 -5.46
CA ASP A 169 4.82 -10.61 -5.49
C ASP A 169 5.48 -11.59 -6.50
N ILE A 170 5.01 -12.84 -6.58
CA ILE A 170 5.47 -13.82 -7.59
C ILE A 170 5.15 -13.32 -9.02
N ARG A 171 3.94 -12.82 -9.27
CA ARG A 171 3.57 -12.24 -10.57
C ARG A 171 4.41 -11.02 -10.91
N ALA A 172 4.66 -10.15 -9.93
CA ALA A 172 5.49 -8.97 -10.10
C ALA A 172 6.92 -9.36 -10.51
N LEU A 173 7.53 -10.37 -9.85
CA LEU A 173 8.84 -10.91 -10.26
C LEU A 173 8.83 -11.43 -11.70
N LYS A 174 7.80 -12.16 -12.12
CA LYS A 174 7.67 -12.63 -13.51
C LYS A 174 7.56 -11.46 -14.50
N ARG A 175 6.71 -10.47 -14.21
CA ARG A 175 6.55 -9.28 -15.06
C ARG A 175 7.87 -8.51 -15.19
N SER A 176 8.61 -8.34 -14.08
CA SER A 176 9.93 -7.69 -14.11
C SER A 176 10.94 -8.49 -14.95
N LYS A 177 11.01 -9.82 -14.77
CA LYS A 177 11.90 -10.69 -15.55
C LYS A 177 11.62 -10.60 -17.05
N ASP A 178 10.35 -10.66 -17.44
CA ASP A 178 9.92 -10.59 -18.85
C ASP A 178 10.22 -9.23 -19.47
N ALA A 179 9.97 -8.14 -18.74
CA ALA A 179 10.29 -6.79 -19.19
C ALA A 179 11.79 -6.61 -19.46
N ILE A 180 12.64 -7.15 -18.59
CA ILE A 180 14.10 -7.08 -18.75
C ILE A 180 14.56 -7.95 -19.91
N ALA A 181 13.99 -9.15 -20.08
CA ALA A 181 14.27 -10.00 -21.23
C ALA A 181 13.87 -9.33 -22.57
N GLN A 182 12.86 -8.45 -22.55
CA GLN A 182 12.45 -7.62 -23.69
C GLN A 182 13.29 -6.35 -23.87
N GLY A 183 14.37 -6.17 -23.09
CA GLY A 183 15.30 -5.07 -23.22
C GLY A 183 14.96 -3.82 -22.42
N LYS A 184 13.94 -3.84 -21.53
CA LYS A 184 13.68 -2.71 -20.63
C LYS A 184 14.76 -2.63 -19.53
N PRO A 185 15.24 -1.41 -19.17
CA PRO A 185 16.13 -1.25 -18.02
C PRO A 185 15.50 -1.72 -16.70
N MET A 186 16.29 -2.37 -15.84
CA MET A 186 15.85 -2.93 -14.55
C MET A 186 15.06 -1.92 -13.68
N PRO A 187 15.52 -0.68 -13.43
CA PRO A 187 14.76 0.26 -12.59
C PRO A 187 13.37 0.58 -13.15
N VAL A 188 13.22 0.64 -14.47
CA VAL A 188 11.93 0.88 -15.13
C VAL A 188 11.02 -0.33 -14.96
N ALA A 189 11.55 -1.54 -15.16
CA ALA A 189 10.82 -2.79 -15.01
C ALA A 189 10.34 -3.04 -13.56
N LEU A 190 11.14 -2.69 -12.56
CA LEU A 190 10.76 -2.80 -11.14
C LEU A 190 9.66 -1.79 -10.77
N ARG A 191 9.79 -0.54 -11.25
CA ARG A 191 8.78 0.50 -11.02
C ARG A 191 7.43 0.16 -11.63
N GLU A 192 7.41 -0.35 -12.87
CA GLU A 192 6.20 -0.82 -13.54
C GLU A 192 5.55 -2.01 -12.82
N ALA A 193 6.36 -2.90 -12.22
CA ALA A 193 5.89 -4.01 -11.42
C ALA A 193 5.37 -3.60 -10.02
N ARG A 194 5.44 -2.30 -9.68
CA ARG A 194 5.06 -1.73 -8.38
C ARG A 194 5.85 -2.31 -7.20
N ALA A 195 7.10 -2.69 -7.42
CA ALA A 195 8.02 -3.08 -6.36
C ALA A 195 8.72 -1.81 -5.83
N TRP A 196 8.48 -1.47 -4.56
CA TRP A 196 8.99 -0.24 -3.93
C TRP A 196 9.75 -0.55 -2.64
N GLY A 197 10.62 0.37 -2.19
CA GLY A 197 11.30 0.29 -0.90
C GLY A 197 12.12 -1.00 -0.73
N THR A 198 11.86 -1.75 0.34
CA THR A 198 12.52 -3.04 0.60
C THR A 198 12.30 -4.04 -0.54
N LYS A 199 11.10 -4.08 -1.13
CA LYS A 199 10.78 -4.99 -2.23
C LYS A 199 11.58 -4.67 -3.49
N GLU A 200 11.81 -3.40 -3.80
CA GLU A 200 12.64 -2.99 -4.95
C GLU A 200 14.05 -3.58 -4.84
N ARG A 201 14.70 -3.42 -3.68
CA ARG A 201 16.03 -3.99 -3.40
C ARG A 201 16.06 -5.51 -3.46
N LEU A 202 15.02 -6.16 -2.92
CA LEU A 202 14.90 -7.62 -2.97
C LEU A 202 14.71 -8.12 -4.41
N PHE A 203 13.89 -7.45 -5.20
CA PHE A 203 13.64 -7.80 -6.60
C PHE A 203 14.90 -7.59 -7.45
N GLU A 204 15.57 -6.44 -7.30
CA GLU A 204 16.83 -6.14 -7.98
C GLU A 204 17.87 -7.25 -7.76
N ARG A 205 17.95 -7.78 -6.53
CA ARG A 205 18.80 -8.92 -6.19
C ARG A 205 18.36 -10.22 -6.83
N LEU A 206 17.05 -10.52 -6.82
CA LEU A 206 16.51 -11.83 -7.18
C LEU A 206 16.33 -12.03 -8.68
N VAL A 207 15.81 -11.03 -9.39
CA VAL A 207 15.43 -11.14 -10.81
C VAL A 207 16.57 -11.64 -11.71
N PRO A 208 17.84 -11.21 -11.55
CA PRO A 208 18.96 -11.75 -12.32
C PRO A 208 19.22 -13.24 -12.09
N GLN A 209 18.96 -13.74 -10.87
CA GLN A 209 19.28 -15.12 -10.45
C GLN A 209 18.18 -16.12 -10.80
N LEU A 210 16.95 -15.64 -10.98
CA LEU A 210 15.79 -16.49 -11.25
C LEU A 210 15.75 -16.89 -12.73
N ALA A 211 15.63 -18.19 -12.98
CA ALA A 211 15.34 -18.72 -14.30
C ALA A 211 13.83 -18.65 -14.59
N ASP A 212 13.46 -18.52 -15.87
CA ASP A 212 12.06 -18.39 -16.28
C ASP A 212 11.21 -19.61 -15.87
N HIS A 213 11.78 -20.81 -15.92
CA HIS A 213 11.10 -22.03 -15.48
C HIS A 213 10.82 -22.05 -13.97
N THR A 214 11.69 -21.43 -13.16
CA THR A 214 11.47 -21.28 -11.72
C THR A 214 10.24 -20.42 -11.45
N LEU A 215 10.15 -19.26 -12.12
CA LEU A 215 9.02 -18.35 -11.96
C LEU A 215 7.71 -18.95 -12.50
N ALA A 216 7.77 -19.70 -13.61
CA ALA A 216 6.63 -20.45 -14.12
C ALA A 216 6.14 -21.48 -13.09
N HIS A 217 7.06 -22.22 -12.47
CA HIS A 217 6.73 -23.18 -11.42
C HIS A 217 6.10 -22.51 -10.19
N TRP A 218 6.58 -21.34 -9.77
CA TRP A 218 5.98 -20.60 -8.66
C TRP A 218 4.58 -20.09 -8.97
N LEU A 219 4.33 -19.65 -10.21
CA LEU A 219 2.99 -19.23 -10.65
C LEU A 219 2.00 -20.40 -10.63
N GLU A 220 2.42 -21.58 -11.09
CA GLU A 220 1.63 -22.81 -11.01
C GLU A 220 1.35 -23.19 -9.55
N ALA A 221 2.38 -23.20 -8.71
CA ALA A 221 2.26 -23.48 -7.28
C ALA A 221 1.30 -22.50 -6.58
N ALA A 222 1.35 -21.21 -6.93
CA ALA A 222 0.43 -20.21 -6.43
C ALA A 222 -1.01 -20.47 -6.92
N SER A 223 -1.20 -20.90 -8.16
CA SER A 223 -2.52 -21.30 -8.68
C SER A 223 -3.10 -22.52 -7.95
N ILE A 224 -2.28 -23.54 -7.69
CA ILE A 224 -2.70 -24.71 -6.91
C ILE A 224 -3.11 -24.28 -5.49
N CYS A 225 -2.31 -23.43 -4.84
CA CYS A 225 -2.60 -22.93 -3.50
C CYS A 225 -3.90 -22.11 -3.44
N ASP A 226 -4.20 -21.31 -4.47
CA ASP A 226 -5.49 -20.61 -4.60
C ASP A 226 -6.67 -21.59 -4.63
N GLY A 227 -6.53 -22.67 -5.41
CA GLY A 227 -7.51 -23.75 -5.46
C GLY A 227 -7.75 -24.38 -4.09
N LEU A 228 -6.70 -24.69 -3.34
CA LEU A 228 -6.82 -25.24 -1.97
C LEU A 228 -7.59 -24.31 -1.04
N ILE A 229 -7.29 -23.01 -1.09
CA ILE A 229 -7.99 -21.98 -0.30
C ILE A 229 -9.47 -21.89 -0.67
N LYS A 230 -9.81 -22.16 -1.93
CA LYS A 230 -11.19 -22.24 -2.44
C LYS A 230 -11.86 -23.61 -2.20
N GLY A 231 -11.18 -24.54 -1.54
CA GLY A 231 -11.71 -25.87 -1.21
C GLY A 231 -11.50 -26.95 -2.27
N LEU A 232 -10.73 -26.67 -3.32
CA LEU A 232 -10.30 -27.70 -4.28
C LEU A 232 -9.24 -28.60 -3.65
N LYS A 233 -9.17 -29.86 -4.08
CA LYS A 233 -8.15 -30.82 -3.64
C LYS A 233 -7.11 -31.00 -4.72
N HIS A 234 -5.86 -31.19 -4.33
CA HIS A 234 -4.78 -31.51 -5.25
C HIS A 234 -3.98 -32.71 -4.72
N PRO A 235 -3.73 -33.77 -5.52
CA PRO A 235 -3.14 -35.03 -5.04
C PRO A 235 -1.79 -34.90 -4.35
N HIS A 236 -0.97 -33.96 -4.81
CA HIS A 236 0.38 -33.75 -4.30
C HIS A 236 0.52 -32.60 -3.32
N TRP A 237 -0.56 -31.96 -2.86
CA TRP A 237 -0.51 -30.83 -1.94
C TRP A 237 -1.28 -31.10 -0.65
N PRO A 238 -0.96 -30.40 0.46
CA PRO A 238 -1.74 -30.48 1.69
C PRO A 238 -3.20 -30.12 1.46
N LEU A 239 -4.10 -30.73 2.24
CA LEU A 239 -5.53 -30.43 2.21
C LEU A 239 -5.88 -29.15 2.97
N ASP A 240 -5.13 -28.84 4.03
CA ASP A 240 -5.34 -27.63 4.83
C ASP A 240 -4.78 -26.40 4.08
N PRO A 241 -5.56 -25.31 3.93
CA PRO A 241 -5.11 -24.12 3.20
C PRO A 241 -3.87 -23.45 3.77
N TRP A 242 -3.68 -23.47 5.10
CA TRP A 242 -2.49 -22.89 5.74
C TRP A 242 -1.25 -23.74 5.53
N ASP A 243 -1.40 -25.06 5.48
CA ASP A 243 -0.30 -25.95 5.11
C ASP A 243 0.06 -25.83 3.62
N GLY A 244 -0.94 -25.60 2.75
CA GLY A 244 -0.72 -25.22 1.35
C GLY A 244 0.08 -23.92 1.23
N LEU A 245 -0.32 -22.88 1.95
CA LEU A 245 0.40 -21.61 2.05
C LEU A 245 1.83 -21.79 2.56
N LYS A 246 2.02 -22.60 3.60
CA LYS A 246 3.33 -22.93 4.17
C LYS A 246 4.24 -23.55 3.13
N ARG A 247 3.72 -24.50 2.34
CA ARG A 247 4.44 -25.11 1.24
C ARG A 247 4.82 -24.09 0.15
N LEU A 248 3.88 -23.26 -0.30
CA LEU A 248 4.17 -22.21 -1.29
C LEU A 248 5.25 -21.25 -0.80
N ALA A 249 5.13 -20.76 0.43
CA ALA A 249 6.09 -19.86 1.03
C ALA A 249 7.49 -20.48 1.13
N LEU A 250 7.59 -21.75 1.57
CA LEU A 250 8.86 -22.46 1.65
C LEU A 250 9.48 -22.73 0.26
N LEU A 251 8.67 -23.07 -0.74
CA LEU A 251 9.11 -23.26 -2.13
C LEU A 251 9.85 -22.01 -2.63
N VAL A 252 9.25 -20.83 -2.43
CA VAL A 252 9.87 -19.56 -2.82
C VAL A 252 11.09 -19.27 -1.94
N THR A 253 10.96 -19.40 -0.61
CA THR A 253 12.00 -19.04 0.35
C THR A 253 13.28 -19.86 0.18
N GLN A 254 13.17 -21.16 -0.15
CA GLN A 254 14.33 -22.03 -0.36
C GLN A 254 15.20 -21.60 -1.54
N HIS A 255 14.57 -21.03 -2.58
CA HIS A 255 15.25 -20.59 -3.78
C HIS A 255 15.78 -19.15 -3.67
N THR A 256 15.18 -18.34 -2.79
CA THR A 256 15.65 -16.97 -2.48
C THR A 256 16.69 -16.93 -1.35
N ALA A 257 16.84 -18.02 -0.60
CA ALA A 257 17.91 -18.17 0.39
C ALA A 257 19.28 -18.14 -0.31
N ALA A 258 20.20 -17.34 0.22
CA ALA A 258 21.56 -17.28 -0.30
C ALA A 258 22.22 -18.67 -0.27
N PRO A 259 23.03 -19.04 -1.27
CA PRO A 259 23.77 -20.29 -1.23
C PRO A 259 24.65 -20.30 0.03
N LYS A 260 24.48 -21.33 0.87
CA LYS A 260 25.38 -21.57 2.00
C LYS A 260 26.79 -21.71 1.42
N PRO A 261 27.83 -21.00 1.91
CA PRO A 261 29.18 -21.22 1.41
C PRO A 261 29.50 -22.71 1.57
N ALA A 262 29.88 -23.35 0.46
CA ALA A 262 30.25 -24.76 0.48
C ALA A 262 31.34 -24.95 1.52
N ARG A 263 31.05 -25.73 2.56
CA ARG A 263 32.05 -26.09 3.57
C ARG A 263 33.09 -26.93 2.82
N PRO A 264 34.36 -26.51 2.72
CA PRO A 264 35.34 -27.29 1.97
C PRO A 264 35.45 -28.65 2.68
N LEU A 265 35.10 -29.72 1.96
CA LEU A 265 35.36 -31.08 2.39
C LEU A 265 36.89 -31.24 2.40
N ARG A 266 37.51 -30.97 3.55
CA ARG A 266 38.89 -31.40 3.80
C ARG A 266 38.87 -32.90 3.97
N LEU A 267 39.12 -33.64 2.89
CA LEU A 267 39.58 -35.02 2.94
C LEU A 267 40.94 -35.02 3.62
N ALA A 268 40.95 -35.23 4.94
CA ALA A 268 42.16 -35.54 5.67
C ALA A 268 42.55 -36.98 5.34
N LEU A 269 43.36 -37.17 4.30
CA LEU A 269 44.14 -38.39 4.12
C LEU A 269 45.20 -38.40 5.22
N GLN A 270 44.91 -39.08 6.33
CA GLN A 270 45.94 -39.48 7.27
C GLN A 270 46.75 -40.61 6.63
N ALA A 271 47.92 -40.28 6.08
CA ALA A 271 48.94 -41.28 5.79
C ALA A 271 49.42 -41.86 7.12
N SER A 272 49.18 -43.15 7.34
CA SER A 272 49.82 -43.92 8.40
C SER A 272 50.94 -44.75 7.77
N PHE A 273 52.15 -44.52 8.27
CA PHE A 273 53.43 -45.23 8.06
C PHE A 273 54.15 -45.03 6.72
#